data_AF-A0A453C2W4-F1
#
_entry.id   AF-A0A453C2W4-F1
#
_cell.length_a   1.000
_cell.length_b   1.000
_cell.length_c   1.000
_cell.angle_alpha   90.00
_cell.angle_beta   90.00
_cell.angle_gamma   90.00
#
_symmetry.space_group_name_H-M   'P 1'
#
loop_
_entity.id
_entity.type
_entity.pdbx_description
1 polymer ?
#
loop_
_entity_poly.entity_id
_entity_poly.type
_entity_poly.pdbx_seq_one_letter_code
_entity_poly.pdbx_strand_id
1 'polypeptide(L)'
;SNSLYVGGESYCGMIIPTLALEIHISNKESGEEPLLNLKGYFAGNPVTDDRFDTAGKVQFFHGMGLLSDELYEVIHHLTKSTNSSSSRNYSGSTVLKQRTVYTRDFYIQLKFS
;
A
#
# COMPACT_ATOMS: atom_id res chain seq x y z
N SER A 1 -17.29 3.51 24.33
CA SER A 1 -15.97 3.77 23.73
C SER A 1 -16.11 4.72 22.55
N ASN A 2 -15.15 5.62 22.32
CA ASN A 2 -15.18 6.54 21.18
C ASN A 2 -14.62 5.87 19.93
N SER A 3 -15.18 6.19 18.76
CA SER A 3 -14.66 5.64 17.50
C SER A 3 -13.28 6.23 17.17
N LEU A 4 -12.32 5.37 16.89
CA LEU A 4 -10.97 5.75 16.47
C LEU A 4 -10.78 5.49 14.97
N TYR A 5 -10.20 6.48 14.29
CA TYR A 5 -9.74 6.39 12.91
C TYR A 5 -8.29 6.86 12.83
N VAL A 6 -7.49 6.15 12.05
CA VAL A 6 -6.06 6.45 11.89
C VAL A 6 -5.80 6.78 10.43
N GLY A 7 -4.95 7.76 10.14
CA GLY A 7 -4.55 7.97 8.76
C GLY A 7 -3.30 8.81 8.60
N GLY A 8 -2.82 8.82 7.37
CA GLY A 8 -1.59 9.50 7.00
C GLY A 8 -1.37 9.48 5.49
N GLU A 9 -0.27 10.09 5.07
CA GLU A 9 0.10 10.26 3.67
C GLU A 9 1.53 9.77 3.40
N SER A 10 1.84 9.41 2.15
CA SER A 10 3.21 9.14 1.71
C SER A 10 3.82 7.98 2.49
N TYR A 11 4.93 8.19 3.19
CA TYR A 11 5.62 7.15 3.96
C TYR A 11 4.78 6.56 5.12
N CYS A 12 3.70 7.25 5.53
CA CYS A 12 2.74 6.69 6.47
C CYS A 12 2.06 5.41 5.93
N GLY A 13 2.13 5.13 4.63
CA GLY A 13 1.72 3.84 4.06
C GLY A 13 2.40 2.61 4.69
N MET A 14 3.59 2.77 5.26
CA MET A 14 4.29 1.69 6.00
C MET A 14 3.84 1.60 7.47
N ILE A 15 3.50 2.73 8.08
CA ILE A 15 3.26 2.85 9.52
C ILE A 15 1.79 2.55 9.85
N ILE A 16 0.86 3.16 9.10
CA ILE A 16 -0.57 3.15 9.41
C ILE A 16 -1.17 1.74 9.34
N PRO A 17 -0.91 0.91 8.31
CA PRO A 17 -1.42 -0.46 8.27
C PRO A 17 -0.86 -1.32 9.40
N THR A 18 0.42 -1.15 9.73
CA THR A 18 1.10 -1.88 10.81
C THR A 18 0.50 -1.53 12.18
N LEU A 19 0.31 -0.23 12.45
CA LEU A 19 -0.33 0.24 13.67
C LEU A 19 -1.79 -0.24 13.78
N ALA A 20 -2.55 -0.17 12.69
CA ALA A 20 -3.93 -0.62 12.65
C ALA A 20 -4.05 -2.13 12.93
N LEU A 21 -3.12 -2.93 12.39
CA LEU A 21 -3.03 -4.36 12.64
C LEU A 21 -2.74 -4.66 14.11
N GLU A 22 -1.76 -3.96 14.70
CA GLU A 22 -1.38 -4.14 16.09
C GLU A 22 -2.52 -3.82 17.05
N ILE A 23 -3.23 -2.69 16.82
CA ILE A 23 -4.43 -2.33 17.59
C ILE A 23 -5.50 -3.42 17.47
N HIS A 24 -5.71 -3.96 16.27
CA HIS A 24 -6.69 -5.02 16.06
C HIS A 24 -6.33 -6.32 16.80
N ILE A 25 -5.07 -6.76 16.72
CA ILE A 25 -4.58 -7.95 17.42
C ILE A 25 -4.70 -7.76 18.93
N SER A 26 -4.17 -6.65 19.45
CA SER A 26 -4.23 -6.31 20.89
C SER A 26 -5.67 -6.31 21.43
N ASN A 27 -6.61 -5.71 20.69
CA ASN A 27 -8.02 -5.72 21.05
C ASN A 27 -8.58 -7.14 21.12
N LYS A 28 -8.25 -7.99 20.14
CA LYS A 28 -8.73 -9.38 20.07
C LYS A 28 -8.15 -10.24 21.20
N GLU A 29 -6.89 -10.03 21.55
CA GLU A 29 -6.20 -10.79 22.61
C GLU A 29 -6.65 -10.39 24.02
N SER A 30 -7.06 -9.13 24.22
CA SER A 30 -7.50 -8.66 25.53
C SER A 30 -8.74 -9.38 26.06
N GLY A 31 -9.60 -9.93 25.18
CA GLY A 31 -10.85 -10.60 25.55
C GLY A 31 -11.90 -9.69 26.23
N GLU A 32 -11.60 -8.40 26.38
CA GLU A 32 -12.43 -7.38 27.01
C GLU A 32 -12.88 -6.33 25.99
N GLU A 33 -13.65 -5.34 26.45
CA GLU A 33 -14.03 -4.19 25.62
C GLU A 33 -12.76 -3.46 25.13
N PRO A 34 -12.61 -3.23 23.81
CA PRO A 34 -11.40 -2.66 23.25
C PRO A 34 -11.18 -1.23 23.74
N LEU A 35 -10.03 -1.00 24.38
CA LEU A 35 -9.58 0.34 24.80
C LEU A 35 -9.50 1.31 23.61
N LEU A 36 -9.04 0.80 22.46
CA LEU A 36 -8.95 1.53 21.21
C LEU A 36 -9.97 0.96 20.22
N ASN A 37 -11.16 1.55 20.15
CA ASN A 37 -12.23 1.14 19.24
C ASN A 37 -11.95 1.60 17.79
N LEU A 38 -10.94 0.98 17.16
CA LEU A 38 -10.52 1.23 15.79
C LEU A 38 -11.62 0.80 14.80
N LYS A 39 -12.12 1.76 14.01
CA LYS A 39 -13.15 1.51 12.97
C LYS A 39 -12.58 1.43 11.56
N GLY A 40 -11.37 1.96 11.36
CA GLY A 40 -10.68 1.86 10.09
C GLY A 40 -9.48 2.79 10.02
N TYR A 41 -8.80 2.72 8.88
CA TYR A 41 -7.73 3.64 8.56
C TYR A 41 -7.82 4.14 7.11
N PHE A 42 -7.17 5.27 6.85
CA PHE A 42 -6.98 5.79 5.51
C PHE A 42 -5.50 6.05 5.23
N ALA A 43 -5.07 5.81 4.00
CA ALA A 43 -3.73 6.16 3.54
C ALA A 43 -3.83 6.90 2.21
N GLY A 44 -3.34 8.15 2.19
CA GLY A 44 -3.28 8.99 0.99
C GLY A 44 -1.92 8.85 0.31
N ASN A 45 -1.90 8.59 -1.00
CA ASN A 45 -0.67 8.40 -1.78
C ASN A 45 0.40 7.54 -1.05
N PRO A 46 0.02 6.39 -0.45
CA PRO A 46 0.93 5.66 0.40
C PRO A 46 2.10 5.09 -0.39
N VAL A 47 3.29 5.07 0.24
CA VAL A 47 4.35 4.14 -0.12
C VAL A 47 3.89 2.74 0.30
N THR A 48 3.98 1.77 -0.60
CA THR A 48 3.54 0.39 -0.37
C THR A 48 4.66 -0.61 -0.69
N ASP A 49 4.85 -0.97 -1.95
CA ASP A 49 5.89 -1.89 -2.43
C ASP A 49 6.53 -1.27 -3.66
N ASP A 50 7.85 -1.11 -3.61
CA ASP A 50 8.64 -0.43 -4.64
C ASP A 50 8.43 -1.01 -6.04
N ARG A 51 8.13 -2.31 -6.18
CA ARG A 51 7.92 -2.93 -7.49
C ARG A 51 6.65 -2.42 -8.15
N PHE A 52 5.58 -2.28 -7.37
CA PHE A 52 4.29 -1.79 -7.86
C PHE A 52 4.28 -0.26 -7.94
N ASP A 53 4.81 0.42 -6.92
CA ASP A 53 4.84 1.88 -6.85
C ASP A 53 5.73 2.47 -7.95
N THR A 54 6.89 1.89 -8.23
CA THR A 54 7.79 2.37 -9.29
C THR A 54 7.19 2.14 -10.66
N ALA A 55 6.64 0.94 -10.92
CA ALA A 55 5.98 0.65 -12.18
C ALA A 55 4.79 1.60 -12.43
N GLY A 56 3.98 1.84 -11.40
CA GLY A 56 2.86 2.78 -11.45
C GLY A 56 3.30 4.22 -11.72
N LYS A 57 4.36 4.70 -11.06
CA LYS A 57 4.92 6.05 -11.29
C LYS A 57 5.39 6.24 -12.74
N VAL A 58 6.11 5.26 -13.29
CA VAL A 58 6.61 5.33 -14.67
C VAL A 58 5.45 5.40 -15.67
N GLN A 59 4.44 4.54 -15.51
CA GLN A 59 3.23 4.57 -16.35
C GLN A 59 2.46 5.90 -16.20
N PHE A 60 2.35 6.41 -14.98
CA PHE A 60 1.68 7.68 -14.70
C PHE A 60 2.39 8.86 -15.39
N PHE A 61 3.71 8.97 -15.25
CA PHE A 61 4.46 10.08 -15.86
C PHE A 61 4.47 10.02 -17.39
N HIS A 62 4.53 8.81 -17.96
CA HIS A 62 4.39 8.62 -19.42
C HIS A 62 2.99 9.03 -19.91
N GLY A 63 1.93 8.58 -19.24
CA GLY A 63 0.54 8.95 -19.57
C GLY A 63 0.23 10.45 -19.41
N MET A 64 1.03 11.16 -18.59
CA MET A 64 0.96 12.62 -18.43
C MET A 64 1.85 13.40 -19.43
N GLY A 65 2.59 12.71 -20.30
CA GLY A 65 3.52 13.32 -21.25
C GLY A 65 4.80 13.88 -20.64
N LEU A 66 5.11 13.52 -19.38
CA LEU A 66 6.33 13.95 -18.68
C LEU A 66 7.54 13.05 -18.98
N LEU A 67 7.29 11.87 -19.53
CA LEU A 67 8.32 10.96 -20.07
C LEU A 67 8.09 10.80 -21.57
N SER A 68 9.17 10.85 -22.36
CA SER A 68 9.11 10.52 -23.79
C SER A 68 8.94 9.02 -23.99
N ASP A 69 8.43 8.63 -25.16
CA ASP A 69 8.28 7.21 -25.54
C ASP A 69 9.63 6.47 -25.49
N GLU A 70 10.70 7.10 -25.98
CA GLU A 70 12.06 6.54 -25.96
C GLU A 70 12.53 6.26 -24.52
N LEU A 71 12.34 7.21 -23.60
CA LEU A 71 12.73 7.02 -22.19
C LEU A 71 11.86 5.96 -21.50
N TYR A 72 10.56 5.92 -21.81
CA TYR A 72 9.65 4.91 -21.28
C TYR A 72 10.05 3.50 -21.71
N GLU A 73 10.38 3.31 -22.99
CA GLU A 73 10.85 2.03 -23.53
C GLU A 73 12.15 1.57 -22.86
N VAL A 74 13.14 2.46 -22.72
CA VAL A 74 14.41 2.16 -22.05
C VAL A 74 14.16 1.70 -20.60
N ILE A 75 13.37 2.45 -19.83
CA ILE A 75 13.05 2.10 -18.44
C ILE A 75 12.35 0.74 -18.35
N HIS A 76 11.42 0.48 -19.27
CA HIS A 76 10.68 -0.79 -19.32
C HIS A 76 11.59 -1.98 -19.68
N HIS A 77 12.58 -1.79 -20.55
CA HIS A 77 13.57 -2.83 -20.88
C HIS A 77 14.52 -3.12 -19.71
N LEU A 78 15.01 -2.08 -19.02
CA LEU A 78 15.89 -2.24 -17.85
C LEU A 78 15.19 -2.93 -16.67
N THR A 79 13.93 -2.59 -16.42
CA THR A 79 13.13 -3.21 -15.34
C THR A 79 12.79 -4.67 -15.62
N LYS A 80 12.59 -5.06 -16.89
CA LYS A 80 12.43 -6.49 -17.26
C LYS A 80 13.70 -7.30 -17.04
N SER A 81 14.86 -6.76 -17.42
CA SER A 81 16.17 -7.44 -17.27
C SER A 81 16.55 -7.70 -15.81
N THR A 82 16.17 -6.80 -14.90
CA THR A 82 16.48 -6.92 -13.46
C THR A 82 15.54 -7.90 -12.73
N ASN A 83 14.29 -8.02 -13.17
CA ASN A 83 13.32 -8.98 -12.61
C ASN A 83 13.65 -10.45 -12.94
N SER A 84 14.33 -10.73 -14.05
CA SER A 84 14.83 -12.08 -14.38
C SER A 84 15.96 -12.57 -13.47
N SER A 85 16.62 -11.67 -12.74
CA SER A 85 17.77 -11.99 -11.88
C SER A 85 17.42 -12.04 -10.39
N SER A 86 16.18 -11.73 -10.01
CA SER A 86 15.76 -11.46 -8.63
C SER A 86 14.50 -12.24 -8.21
N SER A 87 14.36 -13.49 -8.66
CA SER A 87 13.38 -14.44 -8.11
C SER A 87 13.75 -14.83 -6.67
N ARG A 88 13.52 -13.94 -5.71
CA ARG A 88 13.51 -14.28 -4.28
C ARG A 88 12.13 -14.79 -3.91
N ASN A 89 12.06 -16.10 -3.62
CA ASN A 89 10.88 -16.76 -3.10
C ASN A 89 10.47 -16.14 -1.76
N TYR A 90 9.31 -15.49 -1.68
CA TYR A 90 8.64 -15.19 -0.42
C TYR A 90 7.45 -16.12 -0.26
N SER A 91 7.66 -17.17 0.54
CA SER A 91 6.60 -17.98 1.14
C SER A 91 6.26 -17.35 2.48
N GLY A 92 5.03 -16.87 2.64
CA GLY A 92 4.48 -16.49 3.94
C GLY A 92 4.11 -15.00 4.08
N SER A 93 2.86 -14.67 3.77
CA SER A 93 2.03 -13.75 4.53
C SER A 93 0.64 -13.75 3.90
N THR A 94 -0.38 -13.99 4.72
CA THR A 94 -1.79 -13.96 4.31
C THR A 94 -2.09 -12.58 3.73
N VAL A 95 -2.18 -12.48 2.41
CA VAL A 95 -2.56 -11.26 1.70
C VAL A 95 -4.01 -10.97 2.08
N LEU A 96 -4.22 -10.03 3.01
CA LEU A 96 -5.49 -9.34 3.10
C LEU A 96 -5.76 -8.80 1.69
N LYS A 97 -6.91 -9.19 1.12
CA LYS A 97 -7.30 -8.80 -0.23
C LYS A 97 -7.55 -7.29 -0.26
N GLN A 98 -6.47 -6.52 -0.34
CA GLN A 98 -6.50 -5.09 -0.60
C GLN A 98 -6.97 -4.92 -2.04
N ARG A 99 -8.20 -4.42 -2.19
CA ARG A 99 -8.71 -4.02 -3.49
C ARG A 99 -8.10 -2.66 -3.81
N THR A 100 -6.94 -2.66 -4.46
CA THR A 100 -6.36 -1.45 -5.04
C THR A 100 -7.24 -1.01 -6.21
N VAL A 101 -8.08 0.00 -5.99
CA VAL A 101 -8.84 0.64 -7.07
C VAL A 101 -7.94 1.73 -7.64
N TYR A 102 -7.30 1.44 -8.78
CA TYR A 102 -6.58 2.45 -9.57
C TYR A 102 -7.59 3.34 -10.31
N THR A 103 -8.27 4.23 -9.59
CA THR A 103 -9.09 5.27 -10.22
C THR A 103 -8.81 6.60 -9.53
N ARG A 104 -7.92 7.40 -10.13
CA ARG A 104 -7.71 8.86 -9.99
C ARG A 104 -7.67 9.53 -8.60
N ASP A 105 -7.95 8.81 -7.54
CA ASP A 105 -7.97 9.24 -6.15
C ASP A 105 -7.13 8.22 -5.37
N PHE A 106 -5.95 8.66 -4.90
CA PHE A 106 -4.92 7.82 -4.28
C PHE A 106 -5.26 7.41 -2.83
N TYR A 107 -6.49 6.98 -2.56
CA TYR A 107 -6.94 6.65 -1.21
C TYR A 107 -7.17 5.15 -1.04
N ILE A 108 -6.47 4.55 -0.07
CA ILE A 108 -6.79 3.21 0.43
C ILE A 108 -7.53 3.39 1.75
N GLN A 109 -8.81 2.98 1.79
CA GLN A 109 -9.61 2.92 3.02
C GLN A 109 -9.93 1.46 3.35
N LEU A 110 -9.52 1.00 4.53
CA LEU A 110 -9.90 -0.30 5.06
C LEU A 110 -10.73 -0.14 6.33
N LYS A 111 -11.84 -0.88 6.39
CA LYS A 111 -12.70 -0.99 7.57
C LYS A 111 -12.50 -2.36 8.19
N PHE A 112 -12.33 -2.39 9.50
CA PHE A 112 -12.36 -3.62 10.27
C PHE A 112 -13.80 -3.87 10.72
N SER A 113 -14.32 -5.07 10.46
CA SER A 113 -15.63 -5.52 10.93
C SER A 113 -15.52 -6.14 12.31
#